data_AF-A0A932HGJ3-F1
#
_entry.id   AF-A0A932HGJ3-F1
#
_cell.length_a   1.000
_cell.length_b   1.000
_cell.length_c   1.000
_cell.angle_alpha   90.00
_cell.angle_beta   90.00
_cell.angle_gamma   90.00
#
_symmetry.space_group_name_H-M   'P 1'
#
loop_
_entity.id
_entity.type
_entity.pdbx_description
1 polymer ?
#
loop_
_entity_poly.entity_id
_entity_poly.type
_entity_poly.pdbx_seq_one_letter_code
_entity_poly.pdbx_strand_id
1 'polypeptide(L)'
;MPANLTPQYLEADRRFKAAKTTEEKVAALEEMLALIPKHKGTEHLQGHLKRRLAKLRAEAEQARRRRGGFSVSVDREGAGQVVLVG
;
A
#
# COMPACT_ATOMS: atom_id res chain seq x y z
N MET A 1 21.17 -10.27 11.41
CA MET A 1 20.36 -11.39 11.95
C MET A 1 19.61 -12.03 10.80
N PRO A 2 19.52 -13.37 10.76
CA PRO A 2 18.69 -14.07 9.77
C PRO A 2 17.24 -13.63 9.93
N ALA A 3 16.55 -13.40 8.82
CA ALA A 3 15.12 -13.09 8.83
C ALA A 3 14.36 -14.39 9.08
N ASN A 4 14.00 -14.66 10.34
CA ASN A 4 13.14 -15.78 10.70
C ASN A 4 11.71 -15.46 10.27
N LEU A 5 11.43 -15.60 8.97
CA LEU A 5 10.11 -15.38 8.39
C LEU A 5 9.17 -16.48 8.88
N THR A 6 7.98 -16.08 9.34
CA THR A 6 6.97 -17.03 9.83
C THR A 6 6.36 -17.81 8.66
N PRO A 7 5.82 -19.03 8.88
CA PRO A 7 5.06 -19.75 7.86
C PRO A 7 3.92 -18.92 7.27
N GLN A 8 3.27 -18.11 8.12
CA GLN A 8 2.21 -17.17 7.72
C GLN A 8 2.72 -16.12 6.72
N TYR A 9 3.95 -15.61 6.91
CA TYR A 9 4.56 -14.68 5.94
C TYR A 9 4.76 -15.36 4.58
N LEU A 10 5.20 -16.63 4.57
CA LEU A 10 5.41 -17.38 3.34
C LEU A 10 4.08 -17.65 2.62
N GLU A 11 3.01 -17.90 3.35
CA GLU A 11 1.66 -18.01 2.78
C GLU A 11 1.19 -16.69 2.18
N ALA A 12 1.39 -15.57 2.87
CA ALA A 12 1.08 -14.24 2.35
C ALA A 12 1.90 -13.91 1.08
N ASP A 13 3.17 -14.31 1.03
CA ASP A 13 4.02 -14.19 -0.17
C ASP A 13 3.50 -15.05 -1.34
N ARG A 14 3.02 -16.28 -1.07
CA ARG A 14 2.38 -17.12 -2.08
C ARG A 14 1.09 -16.49 -2.59
N ARG A 15 0.26 -15.93 -1.70
CA ARG A 15 -0.96 -15.19 -2.07
C ARG A 15 -0.62 -13.98 -2.94
N PHE A 16 0.40 -13.21 -2.56
CA PHE A 16 0.88 -12.07 -3.35
C PHE A 16 1.32 -12.50 -4.76
N LYS A 17 2.01 -13.63 -4.89
CA LYS A 17 2.44 -14.19 -6.19
C LYS A 17 1.28 -14.73 -7.02
N ALA A 18 0.27 -15.31 -6.39
CA ALA A 18 -0.91 -15.85 -7.06
C ALA A 18 -1.96 -14.78 -7.41
N ALA A 19 -1.93 -13.63 -6.72
CA ALA A 19 -2.89 -12.54 -6.87
C ALA A 19 -2.92 -12.00 -8.31
N LYS A 20 -4.13 -11.92 -8.87
CA LYS A 20 -4.37 -11.43 -10.23
C LYS A 20 -4.79 -9.97 -10.23
N THR A 21 -5.50 -9.55 -9.18
CA THR A 21 -6.01 -8.18 -9.07
C THR A 21 -5.07 -7.29 -8.25
N THR A 22 -5.17 -5.97 -8.47
CA THR A 22 -4.42 -4.99 -7.67
C THR A 22 -4.84 -5.01 -6.21
N GLU A 23 -6.14 -5.22 -5.94
CA GLU A 23 -6.70 -5.27 -4.58
C GLU A 23 -6.15 -6.47 -3.80
N GLU A 24 -6.14 -7.66 -4.41
CA GLU A 24 -5.53 -8.86 -3.82
C GLU A 24 -4.04 -8.66 -3.53
N LYS A 25 -3.31 -8.01 -4.46
CA LYS A 25 -1.88 -7.69 -4.27
C LYS A 25 -1.66 -6.72 -3.11
N VAL A 26 -2.53 -5.72 -2.96
CA VAL A 26 -2.47 -4.75 -1.86
C VAL A 26 -2.72 -5.45 -0.53
N ALA A 27 -3.79 -6.25 -0.43
CA ALA A 27 -4.13 -7.00 0.77
C ALA A 27 -2.99 -7.95 1.19
N ALA A 28 -2.43 -8.69 0.24
CA ALA A 28 -1.31 -9.60 0.53
C ALA A 28 -0.05 -8.85 1.01
N LEU A 29 0.28 -7.69 0.44
CA LEU A 29 1.40 -6.87 0.90
C LEU A 29 1.19 -6.31 2.31
N GLU A 30 -0.05 -5.96 2.66
CA GLU A 30 -0.41 -5.52 4.02
C GLU A 30 -0.27 -6.67 5.03
N GLU A 31 -0.74 -7.87 4.70
CA GLU A 31 -0.52 -9.08 5.50
C GLU A 31 0.98 -9.38 5.69
N MET A 32 1.77 -9.32 4.62
CA MET A 32 3.22 -9.51 4.68
C MET A 32 3.90 -8.48 5.61
N LEU A 33 3.46 -7.22 5.57
CA LEU A 33 3.98 -6.16 6.46
C LEU A 33 3.54 -6.30 7.92
N ALA A 34 2.39 -6.92 8.18
CA ALA A 34 1.93 -7.22 9.53
C ALA A 34 2.72 -8.38 10.16
N LEU A 35 3.08 -9.39 9.36
CA LEU A 35 3.70 -10.63 9.81
C LEU A 35 5.23 -10.58 9.86
N ILE A 36 5.86 -9.66 9.12
CA ILE A 36 7.32 -9.54 9.08
C ILE A 36 7.87 -9.12 10.46
N PRO A 37 8.96 -9.75 10.94
CA PRO A 37 9.63 -9.31 12.17
C PRO A 37 10.06 -7.84 12.10
N LYS A 38 10.01 -7.12 13.23
CA LYS A 38 10.37 -5.69 13.32
C LYS A 38 11.72 -5.50 14.00
N HIS A 39 12.79 -5.89 13.32
CA HIS A 39 14.16 -5.76 13.81
C HIS A 39 15.12 -5.39 12.66
N LYS A 40 16.36 -5.02 12.98
CA LYS A 40 17.36 -4.56 12.00
C LYS A 40 17.55 -5.48 10.78
N GLY A 41 17.43 -6.80 10.96
CA GLY A 41 17.57 -7.79 9.87
C GLY A 41 16.47 -7.78 8.79
N THR A 42 15.35 -7.08 9.01
CA THR A 42 14.19 -7.05 8.09
C THR A 42 13.85 -5.65 7.61
N GLU A 43 14.62 -4.62 8.00
CA GLU A 43 14.37 -3.22 7.61
C GLU A 43 14.36 -3.02 6.10
N HIS A 44 15.32 -3.62 5.38
CA HIS A 44 15.37 -3.55 3.92
C HIS A 44 14.14 -4.20 3.27
N LEU A 45 13.71 -5.36 3.78
CA LEU A 45 12.55 -6.08 3.28
C LEU A 45 11.26 -5.28 3.55
N GLN A 46 11.10 -4.74 4.76
CA GLN A 46 9.98 -3.84 5.07
C GLN A 46 9.95 -2.62 4.14
N GLY A 47 11.10 -1.99 3.90
CA GLY A 47 11.22 -0.86 2.99
C GLY A 47 10.79 -1.23 1.57
N HIS A 48 11.21 -2.38 1.08
CA HIS A 48 10.83 -2.88 -0.24
C HIS A 48 9.32 -3.19 -0.34
N LEU A 49 8.72 -3.83 0.67
CA LEU A 49 7.28 -4.09 0.72
C LEU A 49 6.46 -2.79 0.75
N LYS A 50 6.86 -1.82 1.57
CA LYS A 50 6.20 -0.49 1.62
C LYS A 50 6.28 0.24 0.28
N ARG A 51 7.43 0.21 -0.40
CA ARG A 51 7.60 0.83 -1.72
C ARG A 51 6.67 0.20 -2.76
N ARG A 52 6.54 -1.13 -2.76
CA ARG A 52 5.60 -1.84 -3.65
C ARG A 52 4.15 -1.47 -3.36
N LEU A 53 3.77 -1.44 -2.08
CA LEU A 53 2.42 -1.06 -1.66
C LEU A 53 2.07 0.38 -2.11
N ALA A 54 2.99 1.32 -1.89
CA ALA A 54 2.81 2.71 -2.30
C ALA A 54 2.62 2.85 -3.83
N LYS A 55 3.41 2.10 -4.62
CA LYS A 55 3.29 2.08 -6.08
C LYS A 55 1.91 1.57 -6.53
N LEU A 56 1.45 0.45 -5.99
CA LEU A 56 0.15 -0.12 -6.37
C LEU A 56 -1.02 0.80 -6.00
N ARG A 57 -0.96 1.44 -4.82
CA ARG A 57 -1.97 2.43 -4.41
C ARG A 57 -1.98 3.66 -5.33
N ALA A 58 -0.81 4.17 -5.70
CA ALA A 58 -0.70 5.29 -6.62
C ALA A 58 -1.22 4.94 -8.03
N GLU A 59 -0.94 3.73 -8.53
CA GLU A 59 -1.48 3.25 -9.81
C GLU A 59 -3.01 3.12 -9.77
N ALA A 60 -3.57 2.60 -8.68
CA ALA A 60 -5.01 2.51 -8.49
C ALA A 60 -5.67 3.91 -8.43
N GLU A 61 -5.07 4.85 -7.72
CA GLU A 61 -5.55 6.23 -7.67
C GLU A 61 -5.48 6.92 -9.04
N GLN A 62 -4.38 6.76 -9.77
CA GLN A 62 -4.24 7.29 -11.12
C GLN A 62 -5.27 6.69 -12.08
N ALA A 63 -5.52 5.37 -12.01
CA ALA A 63 -6.56 4.72 -12.79
C ALA A 63 -7.95 5.28 -12.47
N ARG A 64 -8.24 5.56 -11.19
CA ARG A 64 -9.48 6.20 -10.74
C ARG A 64 -9.62 7.64 -11.25
N ARG A 65 -8.54 8.44 -11.21
CA ARG A 65 -8.51 9.81 -11.77
C ARG A 65 -8.74 9.80 -13.29
N ARG A 66 -8.09 8.88 -14.01
CA ARG A 66 -8.28 8.71 -15.47
C ARG A 66 -9.67 8.27 -15.87
N ARG A 67 -10.39 7.54 -14.99
CA ARG A 67 -11.78 7.11 -15.20
C ARG A 67 -12.83 8.22 -15.00
N GLY A 68 -12.42 9.46 -14.74
CA GLY A 68 -13.35 10.59 -14.66
C GLY A 68 -14.32 10.47 -13.48
N GLY A 69 -13.78 10.24 -12.28
CA GLY A 69 -14.55 10.44 -11.05
C GLY A 69 -14.66 11.94 -10.74
N PHE A 70 -15.82 12.37 -10.24
CA PHE A 70 -16.08 13.74 -9.77
C PHE A 70 -14.94 14.24 -8.88
N SER A 71 -14.07 15.08 -9.42
CA SER A 71 -13.03 15.79 -8.68
C SER A 71 -13.61 17.14 -8.29
N VAL A 72 -13.94 17.33 -7.01
CA VAL A 72 -14.20 18.67 -6.48
C VAL A 72 -12.85 19.36 -6.38
N SER A 73 -12.54 20.21 -7.35
CA SER A 73 -11.46 21.19 -7.24
C SER A 73 -12.06 22.44 -6.63
N VAL A 74 -11.59 22.85 -5.45
CA VAL A 74 -11.91 24.15 -4.89
C VAL A 74 -10.77 25.07 -5.27
N ASP A 75 -11.04 26.05 -6.10
CA ASP A 75 -10.05 27.07 -6.47
C ASP A 75 -9.63 27.84 -5.21
N ARG A 76 -8.35 28.27 -5.18
CA ARG A 76 -7.85 29.04 -4.05
C ARG A 76 -8.46 30.44 -4.07
N GLU A 77 -9.35 30.70 -3.13
CA GLU A 77 -9.93 32.01 -2.89
C GLU A 77 -9.72 32.46 -1.44
N GLY A 78 -9.41 33.75 -1.23
CA GLY A 78 -9.26 34.34 0.10
C GLY A 78 -8.01 33.90 0.89
N ALA A 79 -8.08 34.00 2.22
CA ALA A 79 -6.95 33.80 3.12
C ALA A 79 -6.68 32.33 3.52
N GLY A 80 -7.56 31.38 3.15
CA GLY A 80 -7.37 29.96 3.47
C GLY A 80 -8.53 29.04 3.06
N GLN A 81 -8.24 27.74 2.97
CA GLN A 81 -9.22 26.68 2.72
C GLN A 81 -9.32 25.78 3.97
N VAL A 82 -10.53 25.40 4.35
CA VAL A 82 -10.82 24.53 5.51
C VAL A 82 -11.57 23.29 5.04
N VAL A 83 -11.18 22.11 5.54
CA VAL A 83 -11.86 20.83 5.29
C VAL A 83 -12.28 20.24 6.63
N LEU A 84 -13.54 19.82 6.74
CA LEU A 84 -14.10 19.09 7.89
C LEU A 84 -14.38 17.65 7.45
N VAL A 85 -13.85 16.66 8.18
CA VAL A 85 -14.11 15.24 7.95
C VAL A 85 -14.61 14.63 9.26
N GLY A 86 -15.76 13.97 9.22
CA GLY A 86 -16.41 13.29 10.35
C GLY A 86 -17.00 11.97 9.90
#